data_AF-A0A1V5TXV6-F1
#
_entry.id   AF-A0A1V5TXV6-F1
#
_cell.length_a   1.000
_cell.length_b   1.000
_cell.length_c   1.000
_cell.angle_alpha   90.00
_cell.angle_beta   90.00
_cell.angle_gamma   90.00
#
_symmetry.space_group_name_H-M   'P 1'
#
loop_
_entity.id
_entity.type
_entity.pdbx_description
1 polymer ?
#
loop_
_entity_poly.entity_id
_entity_poly.type
_entity_poly.pdbx_seq_one_letter_code
_entity_poly.pdbx_strand_id
1 'polypeptide(L)' 'MSDYEKICGIISSITGMPAEAIQRDPASLAERIDSLDMTEIILEVEEEFDLIVEDEDQIRTIDDILHRVEAQIA' A
#
# COMPACT_ATOMS: atom_id res chain seq x y z
N MET A 1 15.98 -2.57 2.50
CA MET A 1 14.76 -2.09 1.81
C MET A 1 13.93 -1.39 2.86
N SER A 2 13.48 -0.16 2.61
CA SER A 2 12.52 0.49 3.52
C SER A 2 11.13 -0.13 3.37
N ASP A 3 10.28 0.07 4.36
CA ASP A 3 8.90 -0.44 4.36
C ASP A 3 8.11 0.14 3.18
N TYR A 4 8.40 1.40 2.81
CA TYR A 4 7.91 2.04 1.59
C TYR A 4 8.26 1.26 0.31
N GLU A 5 9.50 0.78 0.17
CA GLU A 5 9.91 0.03 -1.02
C GLU A 5 9.18 -1.31 -1.14
N LYS A 6 8.91 -1.98 0.00
CA LYS A 6 8.13 -3.22 0.04
C LYS A 6 6.68 -2.97 -0.36
N ILE A 7 6.04 -1.96 0.24
CA ILE A 7 4.65 -1.60 -0.06
C ILE A 7 4.50 -1.19 -1.53
N CYS A 8 5.44 -0.42 -2.08
CA CYS A 8 5.47 -0.12 -3.53
C CYS A 8 5.60 -1.38 -4.39
N GLY A 9 6.34 -2.40 -3.93
CA GLY A 9 6.46 -3.70 -4.58
C GLY A 9 5.15 -4.49 -4.58
N ILE A 10 4.45 -4.51 -3.46
CA ILE A 10 3.12 -5.14 -3.32
C ILE A 10 2.12 -4.48 -4.28
N ILE A 11 2.02 -3.15 -4.23
CA ILE A 11 1.13 -2.37 -5.11
C ILE A 11 1.50 -2.61 -6.57
N SER A 12 2.79 -2.63 -6.89
CA SER A 12 3.30 -2.93 -8.24
C SER A 12 2.84 -4.29 -8.75
N SER A 13 2.84 -5.31 -7.89
CA SER A 13 2.42 -6.67 -8.22
C SER A 13 0.91 -6.76 -8.52
N ILE A 14 0.09 -6.08 -7.72
CA ILE A 14 -1.37 -6.10 -7.82
C ILE A 14 -1.85 -5.25 -9.00
N THR A 15 -1.40 -3.99 -9.07
CA THR A 15 -1.84 -3.02 -10.09
C THR A 15 -1.13 -3.21 -11.44
N GLY A 16 -0.05 -3.99 -11.48
CA GLY A 16 0.84 -4.15 -12.64
C GLY A 16 1.65 -2.90 -12.99
N MET A 17 1.66 -1.88 -12.12
CA MET A 17 2.41 -0.66 -12.31
C MET A 17 3.88 -0.82 -11.89
N PRO A 18 4.84 -0.11 -12.49
CA PRO A 18 6.22 -0.17 -12.05
C PRO A 18 6.40 0.50 -10.67
N ALA A 19 7.03 -0.22 -9.74
CA ALA A 19 7.31 0.28 -8.40
C ALA A 19 8.05 1.62 -8.40
N GLU A 20 8.96 1.87 -9.36
CA GLU A 20 9.65 3.16 -9.43
C GLU A 20 8.73 4.33 -9.78
N ALA A 21 7.65 4.10 -10.55
CA ALA A 21 6.66 5.13 -10.81
C ALA A 21 5.81 5.41 -9.57
N ILE A 22 5.47 4.37 -8.81
CA ILE A 22 4.75 4.49 -7.53
C ILE A 22 5.55 5.31 -6.53
N GLN A 23 6.86 5.04 -6.42
CA GLN A 23 7.73 5.81 -5.54
C GLN A 23 7.88 7.28 -5.94
N ARG A 24 7.71 7.61 -7.22
CA ARG A 24 7.87 8.98 -7.71
C ARG A 24 6.62 9.82 -7.59
N ASP A 25 5.45 9.23 -7.81
CA ASP A 25 4.18 9.95 -7.82
C ASP A 25 3.04 9.04 -7.33
N PRO A 26 3.00 8.69 -6.02
CA PRO A 26 1.98 7.82 -5.46
C PRO A 26 0.58 8.45 -5.53
N ALA A 27 0.50 9.77 -5.45
CA ALA A 27 -0.75 10.52 -5.52
C ALA A 27 -1.45 10.36 -6.88
N SER A 28 -0.70 10.42 -8.00
CA SER A 28 -1.29 10.22 -9.33
C SER A 28 -1.80 8.80 -9.56
N LEU A 29 -1.25 7.81 -8.85
CA LEU A 29 -1.61 6.41 -9.01
C LEU A 29 -2.75 5.98 -8.10
N ALA A 30 -2.96 6.69 -6.98
CA ALA A 30 -4.12 6.49 -6.12
C ALA A 30 -5.45 6.63 -6.88
N GLU A 31 -5.53 7.49 -7.91
CA GLU A 31 -6.72 7.61 -8.76
C GLU A 31 -6.98 6.39 -9.67
N ARG A 32 -5.97 5.52 -9.83
CA ARG A 32 -6.04 4.31 -10.68
C ARG A 32 -6.30 3.04 -9.88
N ILE A 33 -6.16 3.09 -8.56
CA ILE A 33 -6.42 1.96 -7.65
C ILE A 33 -7.91 1.96 -7.35
N ASP A 34 -8.58 0.85 -7.67
CA ASP A 34 -9.97 0.67 -7.29
C ASP A 34 -10.10 0.09 -5.86
N SER A 35 -11.33 -0.03 -5.36
CA SER A 35 -11.57 -0.55 -4.01
C SER A 35 -11.16 -2.02 -3.85
N LEU A 36 -11.17 -2.82 -4.92
CA LEU A 36 -10.75 -4.21 -4.89
C LEU A 36 -9.23 -4.31 -4.81
N ASP A 37 -8.53 -3.55 -5.65
CA ASP A 37 -7.08 -3.40 -5.62
C ASP A 37 -6.63 -2.95 -4.22
N MET A 38 -7.33 -1.99 -3.62
CA MET A 38 -7.04 -1.51 -2.26
C MET A 38 -7.16 -2.63 -1.22
N THR A 39 -8.23 -3.42 -1.26
CA THR A 39 -8.41 -4.57 -0.36
C THR A 39 -7.30 -5.60 -0.54
N GLU A 40 -6.92 -5.92 -1.79
CA GLU A 40 -5.81 -6.86 -2.04
C GLU A 40 -4.48 -6.32 -1.53
N ILE A 41 -4.20 -5.02 -1.71
CA ILE A 41 -2.97 -4.39 -1.20
C ILE A 41 -2.94 -4.50 0.32
N ILE A 42 -4.03 -4.17 1.00
CA ILE A 42 -4.10 -4.24 2.47
C ILE A 42 -3.83 -5.67 2.94
N LEU A 43 -4.50 -6.68 2.37
CA LEU A 43 -4.26 -8.08 2.73
C LEU A 43 -2.78 -8.47 2.58
N GLU A 44 -2.15 -8.10 1.45
CA GLU A 44 -0.75 -8.45 1.25
C GLU A 44 0.21 -7.69 2.17
N VAL A 45 -0.06 -6.42 2.52
CA VAL A 45 0.80 -5.77 3.54
C VAL A 45 0.55 -6.34 4.93
N GLU A 46 -0.67 -6.75 5.27
CA GLU A 46 -0.96 -7.45 6.52
C GLU A 46 -0.18 -8.75 6.62
N GLU A 47 -0.18 -9.57 5.56
CA GLU A 47 0.58 -10.82 5.49
C GLU A 47 2.10 -10.60 5.50
N GLU A 48 2.62 -9.66 4.70
CA GLU A 48 4.07 -9.42 4.57
C GLU A 48 4.68 -8.77 5.83
N PHE A 49 3.90 -7.97 6.56
CA PHE A 49 4.37 -7.30 7.77
C PHE A 49 3.88 -7.96 9.07
N ASP A 50 3.15 -9.08 8.97
CA ASP A 50 2.54 -9.82 10.10
C ASP A 50 1.75 -8.86 11.03
N LEU A 51 0.95 -7.98 10.43
CA LEU A 51 0.18 -6.95 11.11
C LEU A 51 -1.29 -6.97 10.69
N ILE A 52 -2.14 -6.28 11.45
CA ILE A 52 -3.56 -6.11 11.11
C ILE A 52 -3.86 -4.62 10.99
N VAL A 53 -4.36 -4.22 9.84
CA VAL A 53 -4.74 -2.85 9.53
C VAL A 53 -6.20 -2.64 9.93
N GLU A 54 -6.41 -2.17 11.15
CA GLU A 54 -7.75 -1.78 11.61
C GLU A 54 -8.29 -0.59 10.79
N ASP A 55 -9.63 -0.50 10.66
CA ASP A 55 -10.32 0.54 9.89
C ASP A 55 -9.90 0.59 8.40
N GLU A 56 -9.82 -0.57 7.72
CA GLU A 56 -9.55 -0.65 6.28
C GLU A 56 -10.48 0.22 5.43
N ASP A 57 -11.75 0.39 5.86
CA ASP A 57 -12.74 1.27 5.22
C ASP A 57 -12.34 2.76 5.22
N GLN A 58 -11.41 3.16 6.11
CA GLN A 58 -10.90 4.52 6.18
C GLN A 58 -9.68 4.74 5.28
N ILE A 59 -9.11 3.67 4.71
CA ILE A 59 -7.97 3.74 3.82
C ILE A 59 -8.46 4.12 2.43
N ARG A 60 -7.95 5.25 1.93
CA ARG A 60 -8.33 5.79 0.62
C ARG A 60 -7.13 5.98 -0.29
N THR A 61 -5.94 5.99 0.27
CA THR A 61 -4.70 6.26 -0.45
C THR A 61 -3.58 5.33 0.00
N ILE A 62 -2.57 5.18 -0.85
CA ILE A 62 -1.33 4.46 -0.54
C ILE A 62 -0.65 5.06 0.69
N ASP A 63 -0.68 6.39 0.83
CA ASP A 63 -0.07 7.09 1.98
C ASP A 63 -0.77 6.74 3.30
N ASP A 64 -2.09 6.45 3.27
CA ASP A 64 -2.81 6.00 4.45
C ASP A 64 -2.31 4.61 4.90
N ILE A 65 -2.16 3.66 3.97
CA ILE A 65 -1.58 2.34 4.26
C ILE A 65 -0.20 2.50 4.86
N LEU A 66 0.65 3.30 4.20
CA LEU A 66 2.01 3.52 4.63
C LEU A 66 2.08 4.06 6.06
N HIS A 67 1.29 5.10 6.37
CA HIS A 67 1.23 5.67 7.70
C HIS A 67 0.77 4.66 8.76
N ARG A 68 -0.18 3.78 8.44
CA ARG A 68 -0.66 2.75 9.37
C ARG A 68 0.42 1.71 9.64
N VAL A 69 1.09 1.26 8.59
CA VAL A 69 2.18 0.28 8.69
C VAL A 69 3.36 0.87 9.47
N GLU A 70 3.83 2.06 9.14
CA GLU A 70 4.91 2.73 9.87
C GLU A 70 4.56 2.99 11.34
N ALA A 71 3.31 3.34 11.64
CA ALA A 71 2.85 3.55 13.02
C ALA A 71 2.82 2.27 13.86
N GLN A 72 2.69 1.09 13.24
CA GLN A 72 2.67 -0.20 13.95
C GLN A 72 4.07 -0.83 14.10
N ILE A 73 5.01 -0.50 13.21
CA ILE A 73 6.37 -1.07 13.22
C ILE A 73 7.36 -0.22 14.05
N ALA A 74 7.01 1.04 14.35
CA ALA A 74 7.81 1.96 15.17
C ALA A 74 7.82 1.63 16.68
#